data_AF-A0A7W1ESI0-F1
#
_entry.id   AF-A0A7W1ESI0-F1
#
_cell.length_a   1.000
_cell.length_b   1.000
_cell.length_c   1.000
_cell.angle_alpha   90.00
_cell.angle_beta   90.00
_cell.angle_gamma   90.00
#
_symmetry.space_group_name_H-M   'P 1'
#
loop_
_entity.id
_entity.type
_entity.pdbx_description
1 polymer ?
#
loop_
_entity_poly.entity_id
_entity_poly.type
_entity_poly.pdbx_seq_one_letter_code
_entity_poly.pdbx_strand_id
1 'polypeptide(L)'
;MRKLFLIAFVVSCSLLQAQIDSLIIPANSILKDLKVGDSLTYYQCHVEEATQQLSTVSGQTLTGTQQKYTITEKYVVKKIASGYTADYYAASLAVFPNRKFSALKIREKPYWGFKKEKEFVLTDKDLKYLIALEKKGKEAIEYDYAITKYNTNQLIIRQGKNFKQLVIDGNYILSKLLGK
;
A
#
# COMPACT_ATOMS: atom_id res chain seq x y z
N MET A 1 -3.08 45.22 -37.80
CA MET A 1 -2.95 44.79 -36.39
C MET A 1 -4.00 43.79 -35.90
N ARG A 2 -5.08 43.49 -36.65
CA ARG A 2 -6.13 42.53 -36.24
C ARG A 2 -5.76 41.04 -36.49
N LYS A 3 -4.86 40.76 -37.43
CA LYS A 3 -4.42 39.39 -37.79
C LYS A 3 -3.37 38.79 -36.83
N LEU A 4 -2.64 39.63 -36.08
CA LEU A 4 -1.63 39.18 -35.10
C LEU A 4 -2.27 38.67 -33.79
N PHE A 5 -3.42 39.21 -33.40
CA PHE A 5 -4.16 38.74 -32.21
C PHE A 5 -4.77 37.34 -32.39
N LEU A 6 -5.14 36.98 -33.62
CA LEU A 6 -5.74 35.67 -33.90
C LEU A 6 -4.72 34.53 -33.82
N ILE A 7 -3.46 34.79 -34.18
CA ILE A 7 -2.38 33.80 -34.09
C ILE A 7 -1.99 33.56 -32.61
N ALA A 8 -1.96 34.61 -31.79
CA ALA A 8 -1.70 34.48 -30.36
C ALA A 8 -2.78 33.67 -29.62
N PHE A 9 -4.05 33.77 -30.02
CA PHE A 9 -5.17 33.02 -29.42
C PHE A 9 -5.16 31.52 -29.79
N VAL A 10 -4.75 31.18 -31.02
CA VAL A 10 -4.66 29.78 -31.46
C VAL A 10 -3.45 29.07 -30.83
N VAL A 11 -2.34 29.78 -30.60
CA VAL A 11 -1.15 29.24 -29.91
C VAL A 11 -1.39 29.07 -28.41
N SER A 12 -2.23 29.88 -27.78
CA SER A 12 -2.61 29.71 -26.38
C SER A 12 -3.68 28.63 -26.15
N CYS A 13 -4.53 28.34 -27.13
CA CYS A 13 -5.45 27.18 -27.06
C CYS A 13 -4.74 25.83 -27.23
N SER A 14 -3.61 25.76 -27.94
CA SER A 14 -2.85 24.51 -28.15
C SER A 14 -1.92 24.17 -26.97
N LEU A 15 -1.70 25.09 -26.03
CA LEU A 15 -0.99 24.85 -24.77
C LEU A 15 -1.91 24.38 -23.62
N LEU A 16 -3.24 24.34 -23.84
CA LEU A 16 -4.23 23.89 -22.85
C LEU A 16 -4.65 22.43 -23.00
N GLN A 17 -4.13 21.71 -23.99
CA GLN A 17 -4.03 20.25 -23.90
C GLN A 17 -2.90 19.91 -22.94
N ALA A 18 -3.15 20.20 -21.66
CA ALA A 18 -2.49 19.52 -20.56
C ALA A 18 -2.47 18.04 -20.92
N GLN A 19 -1.27 17.47 -21.00
CA GLN A 19 -1.07 16.04 -21.12
C GLN A 19 -1.87 15.40 -20.00
N ILE A 20 -3.03 14.84 -20.33
CA ILE A 20 -3.68 13.85 -19.49
C ILE A 20 -2.74 12.67 -19.60
N ASP A 21 -1.74 12.65 -18.71
CA ASP A 21 -0.87 11.52 -18.47
C ASP A 21 -1.76 10.42 -17.88
N SER A 22 -2.63 9.85 -18.71
CA SER A 22 -3.54 8.81 -18.31
C SER A 22 -2.69 7.68 -17.77
N LEU A 23 -2.95 7.27 -16.53
CA LEU A 23 -2.20 6.21 -15.90
C LEU A 23 -2.29 4.92 -16.72
N ILE A 24 -1.18 4.52 -17.34
CA ILE A 24 -1.08 3.21 -17.99
C ILE A 24 -0.66 2.18 -16.94
N ILE A 25 -1.61 1.33 -16.53
CA ILE A 25 -1.32 0.19 -15.65
C ILE A 25 -0.59 -0.89 -16.47
N PRO A 26 0.62 -1.32 -16.07
CA PRO A 26 1.38 -2.35 -16.77
C PRO A 26 0.63 -3.68 -16.85
N ALA A 27 0.83 -4.44 -17.93
CA ALA A 27 0.15 -5.73 -18.16
C ALA A 27 0.48 -6.80 -17.10
N ASN A 28 1.64 -6.69 -16.46
CA ASN A 28 2.09 -7.64 -15.42
C ASN A 28 1.67 -7.23 -14.00
N SER A 29 0.98 -6.10 -13.84
CA SER A 29 0.49 -5.63 -12.55
C SER A 29 -0.83 -6.31 -12.19
N ILE A 30 -0.98 -6.78 -10.95
CA ILE A 30 -2.25 -7.36 -10.49
C ILE A 30 -3.39 -6.32 -10.55
N LEU A 31 -3.08 -5.02 -10.48
CA LEU A 31 -4.08 -3.97 -10.66
C LEU A 31 -4.71 -3.94 -12.06
N LYS A 32 -4.05 -4.51 -13.08
CA LYS A 32 -4.54 -4.50 -14.46
C LYS A 32 -5.82 -5.31 -14.62
N ASP A 33 -5.93 -6.41 -13.88
CA ASP A 33 -6.99 -7.40 -14.01
C ASP A 33 -8.20 -7.11 -13.10
N LEU A 34 -8.18 -6.03 -12.32
CA LEU A 34 -9.29 -5.66 -11.45
C LEU A 34 -10.47 -5.11 -12.28
N LYS A 35 -11.60 -5.81 -12.24
CA LYS A 35 -12.87 -5.32 -12.79
C LYS A 35 -13.61 -4.47 -11.75
N VAL A 36 -14.57 -3.67 -12.20
CA VAL A 36 -15.44 -2.91 -11.28
C VAL A 36 -16.15 -3.88 -10.32
N GLY A 37 -16.04 -3.61 -9.02
CA GLY A 37 -16.53 -4.49 -7.95
C GLY A 37 -15.48 -5.43 -7.38
N ASP A 38 -14.35 -5.65 -8.07
CA ASP A 38 -13.25 -6.47 -7.56
C ASP A 38 -12.43 -5.70 -6.50
N SER A 39 -11.71 -6.47 -5.69
CA SER A 39 -10.79 -5.93 -4.70
C SER A 39 -9.45 -6.66 -4.67
N LEU A 40 -8.43 -5.90 -4.32
CA LEU A 40 -7.05 -6.31 -4.11
C LEU A 40 -6.65 -5.96 -2.69
N THR A 41 -6.11 -6.92 -1.95
CA THR A 41 -5.61 -6.65 -0.59
C THR A 41 -4.10 -6.55 -0.60
N TYR A 42 -3.57 -5.44 -0.10
CA TYR A 42 -2.17 -5.29 0.24
C TYR A 42 -2.02 -5.49 1.73
N TYR A 43 -1.11 -6.37 2.15
CA TYR A 43 -0.61 -6.41 3.51
C TYR A 43 0.84 -5.95 3.48
N GLN A 44 1.19 -4.96 4.30
CA GLN A 44 2.57 -4.55 4.46
C GLN A 44 3.01 -4.80 5.89
N CYS A 45 4.16 -5.44 6.03
CA CYS A 45 4.80 -5.69 7.30
C CYS A 45 6.11 -4.94 7.33
N HIS A 46 6.29 -4.07 8.29
CA HIS A 46 7.52 -3.30 8.40
C HIS A 46 7.91 -3.05 9.84
N VAL A 47 9.16 -2.68 10.04
CA VAL A 47 9.69 -2.37 11.38
C VAL A 47 9.71 -0.86 11.57
N GLU A 48 9.12 -0.40 12.66
CA GLU A 48 9.21 1.00 13.10
C GLU A 48 9.82 1.09 14.49
N GLU A 49 10.51 2.20 14.76
CA GLU A 49 10.95 2.55 16.10
C GLU A 49 9.86 3.36 16.78
N ALA A 50 9.38 2.86 17.92
CA ALA A 50 8.35 3.52 18.71
C ALA A 50 8.62 3.36 20.21
N THR A 51 7.95 4.16 21.01
CA THR A 51 7.97 4.07 22.47
C THR A 51 6.64 3.52 22.95
N GLN A 52 6.65 2.46 23.74
CA GLN A 52 5.43 1.89 24.31
C GLN A 52 4.93 2.77 25.46
N GLN A 53 3.65 3.11 25.43
CA GLN A 53 2.95 3.73 26.55
C GLN A 53 1.90 2.76 27.07
N LEU A 54 1.94 2.46 28.37
CA LEU A 54 0.98 1.61 29.06
C LEU A 54 0.18 2.45 30.03
N SER A 55 -1.14 2.49 29.88
CA SER A 55 -2.03 3.10 30.86
C SER A 55 -2.55 2.03 31.82
N THR A 56 -2.27 2.18 33.11
CA THR A 56 -2.82 1.32 34.15
C THR A 56 -4.29 1.66 34.42
N VAL A 57 -5.02 0.74 35.04
CA VAL A 57 -6.39 0.99 35.53
C VAL A 57 -6.48 2.14 36.54
N SER A 58 -5.37 2.50 37.19
CA SER A 58 -5.28 3.65 38.09
C SER A 58 -5.03 4.99 37.36
N GLY A 59 -4.96 4.99 36.04
CA GLY A 59 -4.69 6.18 35.22
C GLY A 59 -3.21 6.58 35.15
N GLN A 60 -2.30 5.77 35.70
CA GLN A 60 -0.87 6.00 35.56
C GLN A 60 -0.40 5.59 34.17
N THR A 61 0.29 6.49 33.47
CA THR A 61 0.95 6.16 32.20
C THR A 61 2.41 5.79 32.46
N LEU A 62 2.78 4.56 32.15
CA LEU A 62 4.16 4.07 32.16
C LEU A 62 4.72 4.18 30.73
N THR A 63 5.78 4.95 30.56
CA THR A 63 6.48 5.10 29.29
C THR A 63 7.71 4.20 29.28
N GLY A 64 7.75 3.27 28.34
CA GLY A 64 8.89 2.38 28.13
C GLY A 64 10.06 3.07 27.41
N THR A 65 11.10 2.30 27.11
CA THR A 65 12.20 2.75 26.24
C THR A 65 11.81 2.64 24.76
N GLN A 66 12.47 3.40 23.90
CA GLN A 66 12.35 3.25 22.45
C GLN A 66 12.77 1.85 22.02
N GLN A 67 11.92 1.16 21.27
CA GLN A 67 12.15 -0.20 20.78
C GLN A 67 11.64 -0.35 19.35
N LYS A 68 12.13 -1.38 18.65
CA LYS A 68 11.67 -1.73 17.30
C LYS A 68 10.44 -2.62 17.38
N TYR A 69 9.35 -2.18 16.78
CA TYR A 69 8.10 -2.93 16.67
C TYR A 69 7.86 -3.33 15.22
N THR A 70 7.34 -4.54 15.03
CA THR A 70 6.83 -4.96 13.73
C THR A 70 5.39 -4.49 13.61
N ILE A 71 5.12 -3.60 12.67
CA ILE A 71 3.78 -3.12 12.35
C ILE A 71 3.28 -3.89 11.14
N THR A 72 2.00 -4.21 11.16
CA THR A 72 1.30 -4.74 9.99
C THR A 72 0.16 -3.82 9.62
N GLU A 73 0.16 -3.40 8.36
CA GLU A 73 -0.86 -2.59 7.73
C GLU A 73 -1.59 -3.41 6.66
N LYS A 74 -2.87 -3.12 6.47
CA LYS A 74 -3.72 -3.74 5.45
C LYS A 74 -4.46 -2.67 4.66
N TYR A 75 -4.39 -2.76 3.35
CA TYR A 75 -5.14 -1.92 2.42
C TYR A 75 -6.01 -2.79 1.54
N VAL A 76 -7.33 -2.57 1.55
CA VAL A 76 -8.25 -3.21 0.61
C VAL A 76 -8.55 -2.20 -0.49
N VAL A 77 -7.86 -2.35 -1.62
CA VAL A 77 -8.06 -1.52 -2.81
C VAL A 77 -9.22 -2.08 -3.62
N LYS A 78 -10.25 -1.29 -3.84
CA LYS A 78 -11.44 -1.66 -4.61
C LYS A 78 -11.49 -0.89 -5.92
N LYS A 79 -11.81 -1.58 -7.01
CA LYS A 79 -12.11 -0.91 -8.28
C LYS A 79 -13.59 -0.49 -8.27
N ILE A 80 -13.83 0.79 -8.41
CA ILE A 80 -15.18 1.37 -8.56
C ILE A 80 -15.34 1.95 -9.96
N ALA A 81 -16.57 2.29 -10.36
CA ALA A 81 -16.86 2.84 -11.67
C ALA A 81 -16.04 4.11 -11.99
N SER A 82 -15.86 4.98 -10.99
CA SER A 82 -15.16 6.26 -11.12
C SER A 82 -13.65 6.21 -10.88
N GLY A 83 -13.06 5.07 -10.52
CA GLY A 83 -11.66 5.01 -10.12
C GLY A 83 -11.33 3.85 -9.19
N TYR A 84 -10.58 4.14 -8.12
CA TYR A 84 -10.23 3.19 -7.08
C TYR A 84 -10.39 3.81 -5.70
N THR A 85 -10.81 3.00 -4.74
CA THR A 85 -10.81 3.37 -3.32
C THR A 85 -9.94 2.42 -2.52
N ALA A 86 -9.50 2.83 -1.35
CA ALA A 86 -8.75 2.01 -0.42
C ALA A 86 -9.36 2.11 0.99
N ASP A 87 -9.67 0.96 1.57
CA ASP A 87 -9.92 0.83 3.01
C ASP A 87 -8.59 0.52 3.71
N TYR A 88 -8.16 1.37 4.64
CA TYR A 88 -6.95 1.16 5.45
C TYR A 88 -7.29 0.57 6.81
N TYR A 89 -6.51 -0.43 7.20
CA TYR A 89 -6.59 -1.12 8.47
C TYR A 89 -5.21 -1.20 9.11
N ALA A 90 -5.17 -0.97 10.42
CA ALA A 90 -3.97 -1.15 11.24
C ALA A 90 -4.17 -2.27 12.26
N ALA A 91 -3.07 -2.93 12.64
CA ALA A 91 -3.00 -3.85 13.77
C ALA A 91 -1.86 -3.45 14.71
N SER A 92 -2.09 -3.54 16.02
CA SER A 92 -1.13 -3.11 17.05
C SER A 92 0.14 -3.98 17.11
N LEU A 93 0.03 -5.27 16.80
CA LEU A 93 1.15 -6.20 16.63
C LEU A 93 0.62 -7.50 15.98
N ALA A 94 0.81 -7.68 14.68
CA ALA A 94 0.45 -8.92 14.00
C ALA A 94 1.70 -9.56 13.40
N VAL A 95 2.05 -10.75 13.88
CA VAL A 95 3.10 -11.57 13.26
C VAL A 95 2.42 -12.51 12.27
N PHE A 96 2.73 -12.37 10.99
CA PHE A 96 2.27 -13.33 9.99
C PHE A 96 2.88 -14.72 10.28
N PRO A 97 2.06 -15.76 10.47
CA PRO A 97 2.53 -17.10 10.81
C PRO A 97 2.99 -17.90 9.58
N ASN A 98 2.97 -17.34 8.37
CA ASN A 98 3.15 -18.10 7.13
C ASN A 98 4.63 -18.40 6.83
N ARG A 99 5.28 -19.10 7.76
CA ARG A 99 6.74 -19.23 7.87
C ARG A 99 7.39 -20.27 6.96
N LYS A 100 6.63 -21.10 6.23
CA LYS A 100 7.23 -22.31 5.61
C LYS A 100 6.83 -22.64 4.18
N PHE A 101 5.84 -21.98 3.59
CA PHE A 101 5.38 -22.37 2.27
C PHE A 101 4.84 -21.17 1.50
N SER A 102 5.57 -20.76 0.47
CA SER A 102 5.15 -19.79 -0.54
C SER A 102 3.75 -20.12 -1.05
N ALA A 103 3.43 -21.40 -1.25
CA ALA A 103 2.16 -21.89 -1.78
C ALA A 103 1.00 -21.93 -0.78
N LEU A 104 1.24 -21.75 0.53
CA LEU A 104 0.15 -21.75 1.51
C LEU A 104 -0.59 -20.42 1.46
N LYS A 105 -1.87 -20.51 1.09
CA LYS A 105 -2.81 -19.38 1.03
C LYS A 105 -2.82 -18.63 2.35
N ILE A 106 -2.49 -17.34 2.31
CA ILE A 106 -2.63 -16.45 3.46
C ILE A 106 -4.10 -16.41 3.86
N ARG A 107 -4.38 -16.80 5.11
CA ARG A 107 -5.69 -16.68 5.74
C ARG A 107 -5.55 -15.75 6.93
N GLU A 108 -6.19 -14.60 6.82
CA GLU A 108 -6.32 -13.65 7.92
C GLU A 108 -6.92 -14.38 9.12
N LYS A 109 -6.29 -14.22 10.29
CA LYS A 109 -6.73 -14.85 11.53
C LYS A 109 -7.45 -13.83 12.39
N PRO A 110 -8.52 -14.21 13.12
CA PRO A 110 -9.24 -13.29 13.98
C PRO A 110 -8.34 -12.54 14.98
N TYR A 111 -7.32 -13.23 15.50
CA TYR A 111 -6.39 -12.65 16.48
C TYR A 111 -5.42 -11.60 15.90
N TRP A 112 -5.41 -11.36 14.58
CA TRP A 112 -4.61 -10.26 14.01
C TRP A 112 -5.23 -8.90 14.30
N GLY A 113 -6.52 -8.83 14.64
CA GLY A 113 -7.12 -7.63 15.23
C GLY A 113 -7.15 -6.40 14.33
N PHE A 114 -7.17 -6.56 13.00
CA PHE A 114 -7.27 -5.43 12.08
C PHE A 114 -8.54 -4.62 12.32
N LYS A 115 -8.37 -3.32 12.53
CA LYS A 115 -9.47 -2.36 12.64
C LYS A 115 -9.41 -1.39 11.47
N LYS A 116 -10.57 -1.10 10.88
CA LYS A 116 -10.66 -0.10 9.80
C LYS A 116 -10.42 1.27 10.43
N GLU A 117 -9.43 1.97 9.92
CA GLU A 117 -9.06 3.30 10.39
C GLU A 117 -9.65 4.38 9.48
N LYS A 118 -9.59 4.18 8.16
CA LYS A 118 -10.05 5.17 7.17
C LYS A 118 -10.39 4.53 5.83
N GLU A 119 -11.11 5.30 5.02
CA GLU A 119 -11.41 5.00 3.62
C GLU A 119 -11.13 6.25 2.78
N PHE A 120 -10.49 6.07 1.63
CA PHE A 120 -10.15 7.18 0.74
C PHE A 120 -10.11 6.77 -0.72
N VAL A 121 -10.30 7.75 -1.61
CA VAL A 121 -10.13 7.57 -3.06
C VAL A 121 -8.64 7.59 -3.39
N LEU A 122 -8.19 6.68 -4.25
CA LEU A 122 -6.81 6.66 -4.76
C LEU A 122 -6.69 7.60 -5.96
N THR A 123 -5.67 8.45 -5.93
CA THR A 123 -5.27 9.28 -7.05
C THR A 123 -4.37 8.50 -8.02
N ASP A 124 -4.15 9.04 -9.21
CA ASP A 124 -3.19 8.44 -10.16
C ASP A 124 -1.77 8.34 -9.57
N LYS A 125 -1.38 9.31 -8.72
CA LYS A 125 -0.10 9.27 -8.00
C LYS A 125 -0.04 8.08 -7.03
N ASP A 126 -1.12 7.84 -6.29
CA ASP A 126 -1.24 6.71 -5.36
C ASP A 126 -1.11 5.38 -6.11
N LEU A 127 -1.79 5.25 -7.25
CA LEU A 127 -1.71 4.06 -8.09
C LEU A 127 -0.31 3.87 -8.70
N LYS A 128 0.38 4.96 -9.10
CA LYS A 128 1.79 4.90 -9.54
C LYS A 128 2.69 4.36 -8.44
N TYR A 129 2.47 4.72 -7.18
CA TYR A 129 3.24 4.16 -6.06
C TYR A 129 3.00 2.66 -5.88
N LEU A 130 1.74 2.21 -5.94
CA LEU A 130 1.42 0.78 -5.86
C LEU A 130 2.10 -0.04 -6.97
N ILE A 131 2.02 0.46 -8.21
CA ILE A 131 2.68 -0.18 -9.38
C ILE A 131 4.20 -0.17 -9.22
N ALA A 132 4.78 0.93 -8.73
CA ALA A 132 6.22 1.04 -8.53
C ALA A 132 6.73 0.05 -7.47
N LEU A 133 5.97 -0.15 -6.39
CA LEU A 133 6.28 -1.14 -5.36
C LEU A 133 6.23 -2.57 -5.90
N GLU A 134 5.23 -2.89 -6.71
CA GLU A 134 5.14 -4.20 -7.37
C GLU A 134 6.33 -4.47 -8.30
N LYS A 135 6.83 -3.44 -9.00
CA LYS A 135 7.99 -3.56 -9.90
C LYS A 135 9.33 -3.60 -9.17
N LYS A 136 9.48 -2.84 -8.09
CA LYS A 136 10.74 -2.76 -7.32
C LYS A 136 10.91 -3.92 -6.35
N GLY A 137 9.81 -4.51 -5.88
CA GLY A 137 9.85 -5.61 -4.94
C GLY A 137 10.50 -6.84 -5.55
N LYS A 138 11.44 -7.43 -4.82
CA LYS A 138 12.00 -8.74 -5.16
C LYS A 138 11.05 -9.81 -4.65
N GLU A 139 10.75 -10.83 -5.45
CA GLU A 139 9.93 -11.96 -4.98
C GLU A 139 10.59 -12.65 -3.78
N ALA A 140 9.79 -12.84 -2.72
CA ALA A 140 10.26 -13.41 -1.46
C ALA A 140 10.61 -14.90 -1.63
N ILE A 141 11.76 -15.31 -1.11
CA ILE A 141 12.16 -16.73 -1.03
C ILE A 141 11.82 -17.33 0.33
N GLU A 142 12.09 -18.63 0.52
CA GLU A 142 11.78 -19.35 1.76
C GLU A 142 12.31 -18.70 3.04
N TYR A 143 13.50 -18.08 2.96
CA TYR A 143 14.16 -17.39 4.06
C TYR A 143 13.52 -16.04 4.39
N ASP A 144 12.74 -15.47 3.47
CA ASP A 144 12.10 -14.18 3.62
C ASP A 144 10.72 -14.28 4.26
N TYR A 145 10.17 -15.48 4.47
CA TYR A 145 8.80 -15.61 5.01
C TYR A 145 8.66 -15.21 6.48
N ALA A 146 9.75 -15.23 7.25
CA ALA A 146 9.74 -14.73 8.60
C ALA A 146 10.01 -13.21 8.61
N ILE A 147 9.02 -12.44 9.08
CA ILE A 147 9.26 -11.04 9.42
C ILE A 147 10.14 -11.04 10.68
N THR A 148 11.35 -10.51 10.52
CA THR A 148 12.33 -10.39 11.59
C THR A 148 12.87 -8.97 11.57
N LYS A 149 13.67 -8.60 12.58
CA LYS A 149 14.39 -7.32 12.58
C LYS A 149 15.34 -7.13 11.38
N TYR A 150 15.63 -8.19 10.62
CA TYR A 150 16.49 -8.18 9.43
C TYR A 150 15.69 -8.19 8.11
N ASN A 151 14.40 -8.52 8.17
CA ASN A 151 13.50 -8.48 7.01
C ASN A 151 12.44 -7.40 7.25
N THR A 152 12.85 -6.18 6.98
CA THR A 152 12.27 -4.96 7.56
C THR A 152 11.08 -4.41 6.80
N ASN A 153 10.79 -4.90 5.58
CA ASN A 153 9.67 -4.44 4.77
C ASN A 153 9.23 -5.51 3.77
N GLN A 154 8.08 -6.11 4.01
CA GLN A 154 7.46 -7.06 3.10
C GLN A 154 6.10 -6.58 2.66
N LEU A 155 5.81 -6.77 1.38
CA LEU A 155 4.53 -6.48 0.78
C LEU A 155 3.91 -7.75 0.23
N ILE A 156 2.69 -8.03 0.65
CA ILE A 156 1.89 -9.14 0.16
C ILE A 156 0.70 -8.55 -0.58
N ILE A 157 0.56 -8.90 -1.86
CA ILE A 157 -0.53 -8.45 -2.72
C ILE A 157 -1.42 -9.66 -3.00
N ARG A 158 -2.73 -9.58 -2.73
CA ARG A 158 -3.66 -10.71 -2.83
C ARG A 158 -4.98 -10.35 -3.51
N GLN A 159 -5.34 -11.09 -4.56
CA GLN A 159 -6.66 -11.08 -5.20
C GLN A 159 -7.23 -12.51 -5.22
N GLY A 160 -8.16 -12.81 -4.31
CA GLY A 160 -8.74 -14.15 -4.20
C GLY A 160 -7.69 -15.23 -3.88
N LYS A 161 -7.38 -16.08 -4.88
CA LYS A 161 -6.35 -17.14 -4.82
C LYS A 161 -4.99 -16.70 -5.37
N ASN A 162 -4.94 -15.61 -6.14
CA ASN A 162 -3.69 -15.07 -6.67
C ASN A 162 -3.03 -14.22 -5.59
N PHE A 163 -1.75 -14.42 -5.35
CA PHE A 163 -0.99 -13.56 -4.46
C PHE A 163 0.47 -13.45 -4.92
N LYS A 164 1.09 -12.34 -4.57
CA LYS A 164 2.53 -12.09 -4.70
C LYS A 164 3.06 -11.67 -3.34
N GLN A 165 4.23 -12.17 -2.95
CA GLN A 165 4.93 -11.72 -1.75
C GLN A 165 6.28 -11.16 -2.18
N LEU A 166 6.51 -9.91 -1.80
CA LEU A 166 7.63 -9.10 -2.25
C LEU A 166 8.41 -8.61 -1.03
N VAL A 167 9.73 -8.72 -1.09
CA VAL A 167 10.64 -7.99 -0.21
C VAL A 167 10.90 -6.64 -0.83
N ILE A 168 10.69 -5.58 -0.05
CA ILE A 168 10.85 -4.21 -0.50
C ILE A 168 12.16 -3.66 0.07
N ASP A 169 13.12 -3.42 -0.81
CA ASP A 169 14.38 -2.79 -0.42
C ASP A 169 14.16 -1.31 -0.10
N GLY A 170 14.48 -0.92 1.14
CA GLY A 170 14.39 0.45 1.62
C GLY A 170 13.08 0.81 2.34
N ASN A 171 12.94 2.10 2.65
CA ASN A 171 11.87 2.63 3.51
C ASN A 171 10.63 3.07 2.69
N TYR A 172 10.13 2.20 1.82
CA TYR A 172 8.93 2.46 1.03
C TYR A 172 7.70 1.86 1.73
N ILE A 173 7.18 2.60 2.70
CA ILE A 173 6.00 2.20 3.50
C ILE A 173 4.75 2.85 2.91
N LEU A 174 3.71 2.06 2.67
CA LEU A 174 2.45 2.46 2.07
C LEU A 174 1.76 3.55 2.88
N SER A 175 1.75 3.48 4.20
CA SER A 175 1.16 4.55 5.01
C SER A 175 1.84 5.90 4.85
N LYS A 176 3.13 5.91 4.52
CA LYS A 176 3.88 7.14 4.19
C LYS A 176 3.65 7.60 2.75
N LEU A 177 3.49 6.66 1.82
CA LEU A 177 3.33 6.96 0.39
C LEU A 177 1.89 7.36 0.02
N LEU A 178 0.92 6.73 0.64
CA LEU A 178 -0.52 6.94 0.44
C LEU A 178 -1.11 7.94 1.44
N GLY A 179 -0.27 8.53 2.30
CA GLY A 179 -0.60 9.31 3.50
C GLY A 179 -1.75 10.30 3.32
N LYS A 180 -2.95 9.79 3.52
CA LYS A 180 -4.24 10.46 3.77
C LYS A 180 -4.76 9.88 5.06
#